data_AF-F5XFH2-F1
#
_entry.id   AF-F5XFH2-F1
#
_cell.length_a   1.000
_cell.length_b   1.000
_cell.length_c   1.000
_cell.angle_alpha   90.00
_cell.angle_beta   90.00
_cell.angle_gamma   90.00
#
_symmetry.space_group_name_H-M   'P 1'
#
loop_
_entity.id
_entity.type
_entity.pdbx_description
1 polymer ?
#
loop_
_entity_poly.entity_id
_entity_poly.type
_entity_poly.pdbx_seq_one_letter_code
_entity_poly.pdbx_strand_id
1 'polypeptide(L)' 'MGVVFITHNPHHAYLVSDHFIILKLGQAVLDRKRTEVSLDELTRQMAGGDELTELSHELQR' A
#
# COMPACT_ATOMS: atom_id res chain seq x y z
N MET A 1 -6.33 21.15 8.35
CA MET A 1 -7.05 20.00 8.94
C MET A 1 -6.94 18.85 7.95
N GLY A 2 -6.73 17.63 8.41
CA GLY A 2 -6.62 16.44 7.55
C GLY A 2 -7.40 15.29 8.17
N VAL A 3 -7.84 14.35 7.33
CA VAL A 3 -8.54 13.13 7.74
C VAL A 3 -7.65 11.96 7.38
N VAL A 4 -7.42 11.05 8.33
CA VAL A 4 -6.71 9.80 8.08
C VAL A 4 -7.74 8.69 7.94
N PHE A 5 -7.77 8.05 6.78
CA PHE A 5 -8.63 6.91 6.49
C PHE A 5 -7.80 5.64 6.37
N ILE A 6 -8.11 4.62 7.18
CA ILE A 6 -7.39 3.34 7.20
C ILE A 6 -8.33 2.26 6.67
N THR A 7 -7.93 1.59 5.58
CA THR A 7 -8.70 0.50 4.97
C THR A 7 -7.77 -0.50 4.28
N HIS A 8 -8.23 -1.74 4.14
CA HIS A 8 -7.59 -2.77 3.32
C HIS A 8 -8.22 -2.89 1.92
N ASN A 9 -9.23 -2.05 1.60
CA ASN A 9 -9.89 -2.08 0.29
C ASN A 9 -9.28 -1.02 -0.63
N PRO A 10 -8.54 -1.41 -1.69
CA PRO A 10 -7.89 -0.45 -2.59
C PRO A 10 -8.90 0.43 -3.35
N HIS A 11 -10.07 -0.09 -3.69
CA HIS A 11 -11.11 0.71 -4.35
C HIS A 11 -11.63 1.82 -3.43
N HIS A 12 -11.84 1.53 -2.16
CA HIS A 12 -12.31 2.53 -1.21
C HIS A 12 -11.22 3.56 -0.92
N ALA A 13 -9.98 3.11 -0.68
CA ALA A 13 -8.84 4.01 -0.51
C ALA A 13 -8.69 4.96 -1.71
N TYR A 14 -8.76 4.43 -2.94
CA TYR A 14 -8.58 5.19 -4.17
C TYR A 14 -9.69 6.21 -4.45
N LEU A 15 -10.91 5.91 -3.99
CA LEU A 15 -12.08 6.76 -4.18
C LEU A 15 -12.04 8.01 -3.29
N VAL A 16 -11.53 7.89 -2.06
CA VAL A 16 -11.67 8.93 -1.03
C VAL A 16 -10.38 9.67 -0.69
N SER A 17 -9.22 9.17 -1.13
CA SER A 17 -7.91 9.70 -0.72
C SER A 17 -7.24 10.55 -1.80
N ASP A 18 -6.61 11.64 -1.38
CA ASP A 18 -5.72 12.49 -2.18
C ASP A 18 -4.23 12.12 -2.00
N HIS A 19 -3.91 11.34 -0.98
CA HIS A 19 -2.58 10.87 -0.62
C HIS A 19 -2.61 9.45 -0.06
N PHE A 20 -1.63 8.63 -0.43
CA PHE A 20 -1.52 7.24 0.00
C PHE A 20 -0.25 7.02 0.78
N ILE A 21 -0.40 6.36 1.94
CA ILE A 21 0.72 5.81 2.71
C ILE A 21 0.42 4.34 2.95
N ILE A 22 1.36 3.47 2.57
CA ILE A 22 1.30 2.03 2.90
C ILE A 22 2.43 1.73 3.87
N LEU A 23 2.08 1.09 4.97
CA LEU A 23 3.02 0.66 6.00
C LEU A 23 3.19 -0.86 5.94
N LYS A 24 4.44 -1.32 5.96
CA LYS A 24 4.83 -2.73 6.12
C LYS A 24 5.76 -2.83 7.32
N LEU A 25 5.39 -3.64 8.31
CA LEU A 25 6.18 -3.84 9.54
C LEU A 25 6.65 -2.52 10.21
N GLY A 26 5.80 -1.49 10.17
CA GLY A 26 6.11 -0.17 10.74
C GLY A 26 6.94 0.77 9.86
N GLN A 27 7.29 0.36 8.63
CA GLN A 27 8.01 1.18 7.66
C GLN A 27 7.10 1.59 6.50
N ALA A 28 7.23 2.84 6.02
CA ALA A 28 6.51 3.32 4.86
C ALA A 28 7.12 2.76 3.57
N VAL A 29 6.35 1.94 2.85
CA VAL A 29 6.74 1.34 1.55
C VAL A 29 6.14 2.10 0.37
N LEU A 30 5.09 2.88 0.61
CA LEU A 30 4.52 3.80 -0.37
C LEU A 30 4.15 5.10 0.34
N ASP A 31 4.51 6.22 -0.28
CA ASP A 31 4.18 7.59 0.15
C ASP A 31 4.07 8.45 -1.12
N ARG A 32 2.85 8.60 -1.64
CA ARG A 32 2.59 9.19 -2.95
C ARG A 32 1.23 9.89 -3.00
N LYS A 33 1.16 10.93 -3.83
CA LYS A 33 -0.11 11.62 -4.14
C LYS A 33 -0.98 10.76 -5.05
N ARG A 34 -2.28 11.01 -5.01
CA ARG A 34 -3.27 10.35 -5.87
C ARG A 34 -2.96 10.45 -7.35
N THR A 35 -2.33 11.54 -7.80
CA THR A 35 -1.91 11.78 -9.19
C THR A 35 -0.74 10.91 -9.64
N GLU A 36 -0.04 10.29 -8.71
CA GLU A 36 1.20 9.51 -8.95
C GLU A 36 0.96 8.00 -8.85
N VAL A 37 -0.26 7.59 -8.47
CA VAL A 37 -0.63 6.19 -8.20
C VAL A 37 -1.88 5.82 -8.98
N SER A 38 -1.80 4.72 -9.72
CA SER A 38 -2.97 4.09 -10.37
C SER A 38 -3.67 3.14 -9.39
N LEU A 39 -4.94 2.83 -9.66
CA LEU A 39 -5.68 1.85 -8.86
C LEU A 39 -5.02 0.47 -8.89
N ASP A 40 -4.49 0.07 -10.04
CA ASP A 40 -3.80 -1.21 -10.21
C ASP A 40 -2.52 -1.27 -9.38
N GLU A 41 -1.74 -0.17 -9.36
CA GLU A 41 -0.54 -0.06 -8.51
C GLU A 41 -0.92 -0.17 -7.04
N LEU A 42 -1.92 0.61 -6.61
CA LEU A 42 -2.40 0.58 -5.23
C LEU A 42 -2.89 -0.81 -4.82
N THR A 43 -3.62 -1.48 -5.71
CA THR A 43 -4.11 -2.84 -5.51
C THR A 43 -2.95 -3.83 -5.36
N ARG A 44 -1.93 -3.73 -6.23
CA ARG A 44 -0.74 -4.58 -6.13
C ARG A 44 0.00 -4.38 -4.81
N GLN A 45 0.23 -3.12 -4.42
CA GLN A 45 0.92 -2.80 -3.17
C GLN A 45 0.14 -3.27 -1.93
N MET A 46 -1.19 -3.08 -1.90
CA MET A 46 -2.05 -3.54 -0.80
C MET A 46 -2.24 -5.06 -0.76
N ALA A 47 -2.07 -5.75 -1.89
CA ALA A 47 -2.04 -7.22 -1.97
C ALA A 47 -0.69 -7.82 -1.55
N GLY A 48 0.27 -7.00 -1.13
CA GLY A 48 1.59 -7.40 -0.68
C GLY A 48 2.73 -7.09 -1.66
N GLY A 49 2.47 -6.56 -2.86
CA GLY A 49 3.55 -6.29 -3.83
C GLY A 49 4.42 -7.53 -4.10
N ASP A 50 5.72 -7.34 -4.33
CA ASP A 50 6.71 -8.41 -4.59
C ASP A 50 6.97 -9.36 -3.38
N GLU A 51 6.06 -9.42 -2.40
CA GLU A 51 6.17 -10.18 -1.14
C GLU A 51 6.25 -11.70 -1.29
N LEU A 52 5.98 -12.29 -2.45
CA LEU A 52 6.26 -13.72 -2.63
C LEU A 52 7.77 -14.02 -2.66
N THR A 53 8.60 -13.03 -3.00
CA THR A 53 10.04 -13.22 -3.15
C THR A 53 10.81 -13.03 -1.83
N GLU A 54 10.40 -12.09 -0.97
CA GLU A 54 11.14 -11.80 0.28
C GLU A 54 10.80 -12.76 1.43
N LEU A 55 9.54 -13.17 1.59
CA LEU A 55 9.14 -14.03 2.73
C LEU A 55 9.68 -15.47 2.60
N SER A 56 9.92 -15.94 1.37
CA SER A 56 10.53 -17.24 1.10
C SER A 56 11.98 -17.34 1.62
N HIS A 57 12.69 -16.21 1.73
CA HIS A 57 14.07 -16.19 2.18
C HIS A 57 14.22 -16.26 3.72
N GLU A 58 13.23 -15.82 4.49
CA GLU A 58 13.29 -15.89 5.96
C GLU A 58 12.79 -17.23 6.53
N LEU A 59 11.86 -17.92 5.85
CA LEU A 59 11.33 -19.21 6.29
C LEU A 59 12.24 -20.42 5.96
N GLN A 60 13.30 -20.22 5.18
CA GLN A 60 14.30 -21.24 4.85
C GLN A 60 15.55 -21.21 5.75
N ARG A 61 15.56 -20.41 6.83
CA ARG A 61 16.66 -20.36 7.80
C ARG A 61 16.34 -21.08 9.10
#